data_AF-A0A0Q0YWG3-F1
#
_entry.id   AF-A0A0Q0YWG3-F1
#
_cell.length_a   1.000
_cell.length_b   1.000
_cell.length_c   1.000
_cell.angle_alpha   90.00
_cell.angle_beta   90.00
_cell.angle_gamma   90.00
#
_symmetry.space_group_name_H-M   'P 1'
#
loop_
_entity.id
_entity.type
_entity.pdbx_description
1 polymer ?
#
loop_
_entity_poly.entity_id
_entity_poly.type
_entity_poly.pdbx_seq_one_letter_code
_entity_poly.pdbx_strand_id
1 'polypeptide(L)' 'MKFITVAFWSAVFGEILGYIVSQLTGGTYSFVGAAVLAIIVGEIAIIAIPAISGSAASKAVIHKK' A
#
# COMPACT_ATOMS: atom_id res chain seq x y z
N MET A 1 13.44 4.64 -10.91
CA MET A 1 12.09 4.92 -11.45
C MET A 1 10.99 4.23 -10.64
N LYS A 2 11.05 2.90 -10.41
CA LYS A 2 9.98 2.11 -9.74
C LYS A 2 9.41 2.75 -8.45
N PHE A 3 10.25 3.09 -7.48
CA PHE A 3 9.80 3.66 -6.20
C PHE A 3 9.19 5.06 -6.35
N ILE A 4 9.78 5.94 -7.16
CA ILE A 4 9.19 7.28 -7.44
C ILE A 4 7.78 7.14 -8.04
N THR A 5 7.59 6.21 -8.97
CA THR A 5 6.28 5.97 -9.59
C THR A 5 5.26 5.45 -8.57
N VAL A 6 5.68 4.57 -7.67
CA VAL A 6 4.82 4.05 -6.59
C VAL A 6 4.47 5.18 -5.63
N ALA A 7 5.45 5.92 -5.13
CA ALA A 7 5.22 7.05 -4.24
C ALA A 7 4.22 8.06 -4.83
N PHE A 8 4.35 8.40 -6.12
CA PHE A 8 3.41 9.29 -6.79
C PHE A 8 1.97 8.75 -6.79
N TRP A 9 1.78 7.51 -7.24
CA TRP A 9 0.44 6.92 -7.31
C TRP A 9 -0.14 6.61 -5.93
N SER A 10 0.69 6.20 -4.98
CA SER A 10 0.31 6.00 -3.58
C SER A 10 -0.19 7.28 -2.95
N ALA A 11 0.46 8.42 -3.21
CA ALA A 11 -0.04 9.71 -2.73
C ALA A 11 -1.41 10.05 -3.34
N VAL A 12 -1.56 9.94 -4.67
CA VAL A 12 -2.83 10.26 -5.37
C VAL A 12 -3.98 9.40 -4.86
N PHE A 13 -3.80 8.08 -4.77
CA PHE A 13 -4.85 7.19 -4.25
C PHE A 13 -5.05 7.33 -2.74
N GLY A 14 -3.98 7.64 -2.02
CA GLY A 14 -4.01 7.96 -0.59
C GLY A 14 -4.90 9.14 -0.26
N GLU A 15 -4.83 10.21 -1.04
CA GLU A 15 -5.70 11.38 -0.87
C GLU A 15 -7.17 11.05 -1.11
N ILE A 16 -7.47 10.31 -2.18
CA ILE A 16 -8.83 9.90 -2.52
C ILE A 16 -9.41 9.04 -1.39
N LEU A 17 -8.67 8.03 -0.93
CA LEU A 17 -9.11 7.14 0.15
C LEU A 17 -9.20 7.87 1.49
N GLY A 18 -8.19 8.69 1.82
CA GLY A 18 -8.15 9.44 3.08
C GLY A 18 -9.34 10.39 3.22
N TYR A 19 -9.71 11.08 2.13
CA TYR A 19 -10.90 11.93 2.11
C TYR A 19 -12.19 11.11 2.26
N ILE A 20 -12.35 10.03 1.50
CA ILE A 20 -13.57 9.18 1.60
C ILE A 20 -13.73 8.64 3.02
N VAL A 21 -12.66 8.10 3.61
CA VAL A 21 -12.68 7.54 4.96
C VAL A 21 -13.02 8.61 6.00
N SER A 22 -12.48 9.82 5.89
CA SER A 22 -12.82 10.89 6.84
C SER A 22 -14.31 11.25 6.79
N GLN A 23 -14.90 11.32 5.60
CA GLN A 23 -16.33 11.60 5.43
C GLN A 23 -17.20 10.47 5.99
N LEU A 24 -16.80 9.21 5.80
CA LEU A 24 -17.54 8.03 6.30
C LEU A 24 -17.47 7.88 7.82
N THR A 25 -16.37 8.32 8.43
CA THR A 25 -16.11 8.15 9.87
C THR A 25 -16.43 9.38 10.70
N GLY A 26 -16.76 10.51 10.07
CA GLY A 26 -16.88 11.81 10.74
C GLY A 26 -15.54 12.37 11.25
N GLY A 27 -14.42 11.82 10.78
CA GLY A 27 -13.07 12.21 11.17
C GLY A 27 -12.58 13.49 10.50
N THR A 28 -11.54 14.11 11.06
CA THR A 28 -10.88 15.27 10.43
C THR A 28 -9.91 14.79 9.34
N TYR A 29 -10.05 15.33 8.14
CA TYR A 29 -9.15 15.06 7.03
C TYR A 29 -7.85 15.86 7.15
N SER A 30 -6.71 15.21 6.92
CA SER A 30 -5.39 15.82 6.83
C SER A 30 -4.71 15.41 5.53
N PHE A 31 -4.54 16.37 4.63
CA PHE A 31 -3.89 16.18 3.33
C PHE A 31 -2.46 15.64 3.49
N VAL A 32 -1.64 16.28 4.33
CA VAL A 32 -0.25 15.83 4.54
C VAL A 32 -0.20 14.46 5.20
N GLY A 33 -1.11 14.19 6.14
CA GLY A 33 -1.18 12.90 6.83
C GLY A 33 -1.56 11.75 5.89
N ALA A 34 -2.57 11.95 5.04
CA ALA A 34 -3.03 10.97 4.08
C ALA A 34 -1.93 10.63 3.05
N ALA A 35 -1.29 11.64 2.46
CA ALA A 35 -0.23 11.44 1.48
C ALA A 35 0.96 10.67 2.06
N VAL A 36 1.48 11.10 3.22
CA VAL A 36 2.66 10.48 3.84
C VAL A 36 2.36 9.02 4.22
N LEU A 37 1.22 8.76 4.86
CA LEU A 37 0.83 7.39 5.24
C LEU A 37 0.68 6.50 4.02
N ALA A 38 0.03 6.98 2.96
CA ALA A 38 -0.20 6.18 1.77
C ALA A 38 1.10 5.86 1.02
N ILE A 39 2.04 6.81 0.93
CA ILE A 39 3.38 6.58 0.37
C ILE A 39 4.11 5.51 1.17
N ILE A 40 4.16 5.63 2.51
CA ILE A 40 4.85 4.65 3.36
C ILE A 40 4.27 3.24 3.16
N VAL A 41 2.94 3.12 3.19
CA VAL A 41 2.26 1.83 3.01
C VAL A 41 2.51 1.27 1.61
N GLY A 42 2.47 2.11 0.57
CA GLY A 42 2.73 1.70 -0.82
C GLY A 42 4.15 1.16 -1.03
N GLU A 43 5.14 1.83 -0.44
CA GLU A 43 6.55 1.42 -0.48
C GLU A 43 6.80 0.11 0.29
N ILE A 44 6.16 -0.05 1.45
CA ILE A 44 6.23 -1.33 2.18
C ILE A 44 5.58 -2.44 1.35
N ALA A 45 4.43 -2.19 0.74
CA ALA A 45 3.70 -3.17 -0.05
C ALA A 45 4.50 -3.71 -1.23
N ILE A 46 5.25 -2.87 -1.96
CA ILE A 46 6.02 -3.33 -3.12
C ILE A 46 7.21 -4.25 -2.76
N ILE A 47 7.67 -4.19 -1.51
CA ILE A 47 8.72 -5.08 -0.99
C ILE A 47 8.09 -6.31 -0.33
N ALA A 48 7.09 -6.10 0.51
CA ALA A 48 6.46 -7.15 1.30
C ALA A 48 5.69 -8.14 0.42
N ILE A 49 4.90 -7.67 -0.55
CA ILE A 49 4.04 -8.54 -1.38
C ILE A 49 4.87 -9.59 -2.14
N PRO A 50 5.92 -9.24 -2.91
CA PRO A 50 6.73 -10.25 -3.57
C PRO A 50 7.43 -11.21 -2.59
N ALA A 51 7.89 -10.71 -1.44
CA ALA A 51 8.56 -11.53 -0.43
C ALA A 51 7.61 -12.57 0.19
N ILE A 52 6.39 -12.18 0.54
CA ILE A 52 5.38 -13.10 1.09
C ILE A 52 4.83 -14.03 0.00
N SER A 53 4.59 -13.54 -1.22
CA SER A 53 4.05 -14.34 -2.32
C SER A 53 5.06 -15.39 -2.82
N GLY A 54 6.34 -15.05 -2.88
CA GLY A 54 7.41 -16.00 -3.23
C GLY A 54 7.56 -17.11 -2.19
N SER A 55 7.48 -16.76 -0.90
CA SER A 55 7.48 -17.72 0.21
C SER A 55 6.28 -18.69 0.15
N ALA A 56 5.09 -18.17 -0.13
CA ALA A 56 3.86 -18.97 -0.24
C ALA A 56 3.90 -19.95 -1.43
N ALA A 57 4.40 -19.51 -2.59
CA ALA A 57 4.49 -20.34 -3.79
C ALA A 57 5.46 -21.53 -3.63
N SER A 58 6.61 -21.30 -2.98
CA SER A 58 7.60 -22.36 -2.71
C SER A 58 7.03 -23.50 -1.85
N LYS A 59 6.24 -23.15 -0.81
CA LYS A 59 5.64 -24.13 0.10
C LYS A 59 4.58 -25.02 -0.55
N ALA A 60 3.86 -24.51 -1.56
CA ALA A 60 2.85 -25.26 -2.31
C ALA A 60 3.45 -26.35 -3.22
N VAL A 61 4.67 -26.15 -3.74
CA VAL A 61 5.35 -27.13 -4.60
C VAL A 61 5.88 -28.32 -3.78
N ILE A 62 6.39 -28.06 -2.58
CA ILE A 62 6.95 -29.11 -1.70
C ILE A 62 5.85 -30.06 -1.19
N HIS A 63 4.65 -29.55 -0.94
CA HIS A 63 3.56 -30.34 -0.36
C HIS A 63 2.76 -31.19 -1.39
N LYS A 64 3.07 -31.05 -2.68
CA LYS A 64 2.41 -31.76 -3.79
C LYS A 64 3.23 -32.92 -4.35
N LYS A 65 4.39 -33.22 -3.76
CA LYS A 65 5.30 -34.31 -4.11
C LYS A 65 5.18 -35.43 -3.09
#